data_AF-A0A7S1V8B2-F1
#
_entry.id   AF-A0A7S1V8B2-F1
#
_cell.length_a   1.000
_cell.length_b   1.000
_cell.length_c   1.000
_cell.angle_alpha   90.00
_cell.angle_beta   90.00
_cell.angle_gamma   90.00
#
_symmetry.space_group_name_H-M   'P 1'
#
loop_
_entity.id
_entity.type
_entity.pdbx_description
1 polymer ?
#
loop_
_entity_poly.entity_id
_entity_poly.type
_entity_poly.pdbx_seq_one_letter_code
_entity_poly.pdbx_strand_id
1 'polypeptide(L)'
;DEAEQALSALIADPNVEPNIVSFTSVIDALAKKGSECAAVKAQKVLELMVSCVEVGSREALTPNVVTFSATIDAWARSGARVATERCEELVTQMRRLGVEPTVITYNSLITTWARS
;
A
#
# COMPACT_ATOMS: atom_id res chain seq x y z
N ASP A 1 7.33 15.86 4.02
CA ASP A 1 6.38 14.84 3.53
C ASP A 1 5.98 15.05 2.08
N GLU A 2 6.92 14.91 1.14
CA GLU A 2 6.64 15.13 -0.30
C GLU A 2 5.61 14.15 -0.88
N ALA A 3 5.58 12.91 -0.39
CA ALA A 3 4.65 11.88 -0.85
C ALA A 3 3.18 12.19 -0.52
N GLU A 4 2.91 12.81 0.65
CA GLU A 4 1.56 13.28 1.02
C GLU A 4 1.17 14.51 0.22
N GLN A 5 2.09 15.46 0.06
CA GLN A 5 1.88 16.63 -0.79
C GLN A 5 1.59 16.24 -2.23
N ALA A 6 2.31 15.25 -2.77
CA ALA A 6 2.08 14.72 -4.10
C ALA A 6 0.68 14.11 -4.21
N LEU A 7 0.23 13.33 -3.21
CA LEU A 7 -1.11 12.76 -3.21
C LEU A 7 -2.20 13.83 -3.08
N SER A 8 -2.06 14.78 -2.16
CA SER A 8 -3.00 15.90 -2.02
C SER A 8 -3.05 16.76 -3.27
N ALA A 9 -1.93 17.00 -3.94
CA ALA A 9 -1.89 17.71 -5.21
C ALA A 9 -2.60 16.93 -6.33
N LEU A 10 -2.39 15.60 -6.39
CA LEU A 10 -3.07 14.72 -7.34
C LEU A 10 -4.59 14.64 -7.14
N ILE A 11 -5.08 14.76 -5.91
CA ILE A 11 -6.51 14.74 -5.59
C ILE A 11 -7.14 16.13 -5.76
N ALA A 12 -6.37 17.20 -5.53
CA ALA A 12 -6.85 18.58 -5.60
C ALA A 12 -6.91 19.13 -7.03
N ASP A 13 -6.17 18.57 -7.98
CA ASP A 13 -6.21 19.00 -9.38
C ASP A 13 -7.42 18.38 -10.10
N PRO A 14 -8.43 19.17 -10.50
CA PRO A 14 -9.60 18.68 -11.20
C PRO A 14 -9.31 18.16 -12.62
N ASN A 15 -8.13 18.44 -13.19
CA ASN A 15 -7.72 17.98 -14.51
C ASN A 15 -6.86 16.70 -14.48
N VAL A 16 -6.40 16.29 -13.30
CA VAL A 16 -5.62 15.06 -13.14
C VAL A 16 -6.56 13.99 -12.64
N GLU A 17 -6.85 13.00 -13.49
CA GLU A 17 -7.55 11.81 -13.04
C GLU A 17 -6.52 10.89 -12.36
N PRO A 18 -6.53 10.77 -11.02
CA PRO A 18 -5.58 9.91 -10.35
C PRO A 18 -5.84 8.47 -10.80
N ASN A 19 -4.76 7.75 -11.10
CA ASN A 19 -4.80 6.37 -11.56
C ASN A 19 -3.98 5.47 -10.60
N ILE A 20 -4.08 4.15 -10.78
CA ILE A 20 -3.39 3.17 -9.94
C ILE A 20 -1.88 3.38 -9.83
N VAL A 21 -1.25 3.91 -10.87
CA VAL A 21 0.21 4.14 -10.92
C VAL A 21 0.59 5.30 -10.00
N SER A 22 -0.19 6.37 -9.96
CA SER A 22 0.04 7.51 -9.06
C SER A 22 0.02 7.08 -7.60
N PHE A 23 -1.00 6.31 -7.20
CA PHE A 23 -1.09 5.82 -5.82
C PHE A 23 0.02 4.81 -5.48
N THR A 24 0.29 3.87 -6.38
CA THR A 24 1.34 2.86 -6.17
C THR A 24 2.71 3.50 -6.03
N SER A 25 3.00 4.56 -6.79
CA SER A 25 4.26 5.31 -6.69
C SER A 25 4.41 6.00 -5.33
N VAL A 26 3.32 6.56 -4.78
CA VAL A 26 3.30 7.16 -3.44
C VAL A 26 3.58 6.10 -2.37
N ILE A 27 2.94 4.93 -2.47
CA ILE A 27 3.15 3.80 -1.54
C ILE A 27 4.60 3.31 -1.60
N ASP A 28 5.16 3.14 -2.79
CA ASP A 28 6.56 2.72 -2.98
C ASP A 28 7.56 3.74 -2.39
N ALA A 29 7.31 5.04 -2.59
CA ALA A 29 8.11 6.10 -1.98
C ALA A 29 8.03 6.07 -0.44
N LEU A 30 6.86 5.76 0.13
CA LEU A 30 6.69 5.58 1.56
C LEU A 30 7.39 4.33 2.07
N ALA A 31 7.35 3.21 1.33
CA ALA A 31 8.04 1.98 1.68
C ALA A 31 9.56 2.19 1.82
N LYS A 32 10.15 2.95 0.89
CA LYS A 32 11.58 3.29 0.89
C LYS A 32 12.02 4.13 2.08
N LYS A 33 11.11 4.84 2.76
CA LYS A 33 11.44 5.58 3.99
C LYS A 33 11.72 4.66 5.18
N GLY A 34 11.19 3.43 5.18
CA GLY A 34 11.49 2.42 6.19
C GLY A 34 11.18 2.82 7.63
N SER A 35 10.10 3.58 7.86
CA SER A 35 9.65 3.95 9.21
C SER A 35 8.21 3.52 9.45
N GLU A 36 7.86 3.26 10.71
CA GLU A 36 6.48 2.92 11.13
C GLU A 36 5.47 3.97 10.67
N CYS A 37 5.80 5.25 10.83
CA CYS A 37 4.94 6.34 10.37
C CYS A 37 4.71 6.27 8.84
N ALA A 38 5.75 5.95 8.06
CA ALA A 38 5.61 5.81 6.62
C ALA A 38 4.77 4.57 6.23
N ALA A 39 4.88 3.46 6.96
CA ALA A 39 4.07 2.27 6.75
C ALA A 39 2.58 2.49 7.05
N VAL A 40 2.27 3.18 8.16
CA VAL A 40 0.89 3.59 8.48
C VAL A 40 0.32 4.47 7.37
N LYS A 41 1.11 5.43 6.86
CA LYS A 41 0.72 6.26 5.73
C LYS A 41 0.47 5.44 4.47
N ALA A 42 1.38 4.51 4.13
CA ALA A 42 1.25 3.64 2.96
C ALA A 42 -0.05 2.82 3.00
N GLN A 43 -0.38 2.27 4.18
CA GLN A 43 -1.65 1.58 4.39
C GLN A 43 -2.86 2.51 4.23
N LYS A 44 -2.79 3.74 4.75
CA LYS A 44 -3.86 4.73 4.58
C LYS A 44 -4.14 5.04 3.12
N VAL A 45 -3.09 5.13 2.30
CA VAL A 45 -3.21 5.36 0.86
C VAL A 45 -3.90 4.18 0.18
N LEU A 46 -3.57 2.94 0.56
CA LEU A 46 -4.24 1.74 0.06
C LEU A 46 -5.72 1.71 0.45
N GLU A 47 -6.07 2.04 1.70
CA GLU A 47 -7.46 2.13 2.17
C GLU A 47 -8.26 3.16 1.36
N LEU A 48 -7.66 4.31 1.05
CA LEU A 48 -8.27 5.34 0.20
C LEU A 48 -8.52 4.83 -1.22
N MET A 49 -7.59 4.05 -1.80
CA MET A 49 -7.84 3.44 -3.11
C MET A 49 -9.03 2.48 -3.09
N VAL A 50 -9.11 1.63 -2.06
CA VAL A 50 -10.23 0.69 -1.89
C VAL A 50 -11.56 1.44 -1.76
N SER A 51 -11.63 2.49 -0.93
CA SER A 51 -12.86 3.25 -0.74
C SER A 51 -13.27 4.03 -1.99
N CYS A 52 -12.31 4.55 -2.76
CA CYS A 52 -12.60 5.20 -4.05
C CYS A 52 -13.21 4.24 -5.08
N VAL A 53 -12.83 2.96 -5.06
CA VAL A 53 -13.40 1.93 -5.94
C VAL A 53 -14.85 1.64 -5.55
N GLU A 54 -15.13 1.50 -4.24
CA GLU A 54 -16.48 1.20 -3.72
C GLU A 54 -17.50 2.32 -3.97
N VAL A 55 -17.09 3.58 -3.85
CA VAL A 55 -18.02 4.74 -3.92
C VAL A 55 -18.31 5.19 -5.36
N GLY A 56 -17.43 4.93 -6.32
CA GLY A 56 -17.44 5.63 -7.61
C GLY A 56 -17.34 4.77 -8.88
N SER A 57 -17.43 3.44 -8.81
CA SER A 57 -17.21 2.54 -9.96
C SER A 57 -15.88 2.81 -10.69
N ARG A 58 -14.85 3.25 -9.97
CA ARG A 58 -13.51 3.46 -10.53
C ARG A 58 -12.73 2.15 -10.52
N GLU A 59 -13.17 1.17 -11.31
CA GLU A 59 -12.44 -0.10 -11.46
C GLU A 59 -10.97 0.10 -11.84
N ALA A 60 -10.66 1.18 -12.56
CA ALA A 60 -9.29 1.59 -12.88
C ALA A 60 -8.39 1.89 -11.66
N LEU A 61 -8.98 2.05 -10.46
CA LEU A 61 -8.28 2.26 -9.19
C LEU A 61 -8.18 1.00 -8.33
N THR A 62 -8.67 -0.14 -8.82
CA THR A 62 -8.65 -1.41 -8.08
C THR A 62 -7.21 -1.76 -7.69
N PRO A 63 -6.89 -1.85 -6.38
CA PRO A 63 -5.55 -2.20 -5.95
C PRO A 63 -5.13 -3.55 -6.51
N ASN A 64 -3.93 -3.61 -7.06
CA ASN A 64 -3.41 -4.84 -7.66
C ASN A 64 -2.26 -5.40 -6.82
N VAL A 65 -1.65 -6.48 -7.31
CA VAL A 65 -0.55 -7.17 -6.63
C VAL A 65 0.63 -6.23 -6.32
N VAL A 66 0.88 -5.22 -7.17
CA VAL A 66 1.98 -4.27 -7.01
C VAL A 66 1.67 -3.32 -5.86
N THR A 67 0.46 -2.77 -5.82
CA THR A 67 0.02 -1.86 -4.75
C THR A 67 0.10 -2.55 -3.39
N PHE A 68 -0.42 -3.78 -3.28
CA PHE A 68 -0.34 -4.55 -2.03
C PHE A 68 1.09 -4.93 -1.66
N SER A 69 1.89 -5.38 -2.62
CA SER A 69 3.29 -5.75 -2.37
C SER A 69 4.10 -4.56 -1.85
N ALA A 70 3.87 -3.35 -2.39
CA ALA A 70 4.51 -2.13 -1.92
C ALA A 70 4.10 -1.77 -0.48
N THR A 71 2.82 -1.91 -0.12
CA THR A 71 2.36 -1.68 1.27
C THR A 71 2.95 -2.70 2.25
N ILE A 72 3.05 -3.96 1.83
CA ILE A 72 3.67 -5.04 2.64
C ILE A 72 5.18 -4.78 2.80
N ASP A 73 5.88 -4.35 1.75
CA ASP A 73 7.28 -3.95 1.84
C ASP A 73 7.47 -2.75 2.78
N ALA A 74 6.55 -1.78 2.77
CA ALA A 74 6.57 -0.66 3.71
C ALA A 74 6.50 -1.13 5.17
N TRP A 75 5.57 -2.04 5.50
CA TRP A 75 5.48 -2.63 6.82
C TRP A 75 6.72 -3.46 7.17
N ALA A 76 7.19 -4.32 6.26
CA ALA A 76 8.36 -5.16 6.47
C ALA A 76 9.64 -4.35 6.76
N ARG A 77 9.79 -3.19 6.11
CA ARG A 77 10.92 -2.26 6.34
C ARG A 77 10.77 -1.35 7.55
N SER A 78 9.54 -1.19 8.05
CA SER A 78 9.24 -0.21 9.11
C SER A 78 9.92 -0.46 10.45
N GLY A 79 10.29 -1.73 10.71
CA GLY A 79 10.75 -2.17 12.04
C GLY A 79 9.67 -2.13 13.12
N ALA A 80 8.41 -1.86 12.76
CA ALA A 80 7.31 -1.82 13.69
C ALA A 80 7.02 -3.21 14.26
N ARG A 81 6.76 -3.32 15.57
CA ARG A 81 6.41 -4.60 16.21
C ARG A 81 5.13 -5.21 15.65
N VAL A 82 4.22 -4.37 15.17
CA VAL A 82 2.95 -4.76 14.55
C VAL A 82 3.10 -5.12 13.07
N ALA A 83 4.30 -4.99 12.47
CA ALA A 83 4.50 -5.20 11.04
C ALA A 83 4.08 -6.61 10.60
N THR A 84 4.34 -7.63 11.43
CA THR A 84 3.93 -9.01 11.19
C THR A 84 2.42 -9.14 11.00
N GLU A 85 1.64 -8.70 12.00
CA GLU A 85 0.18 -8.75 11.98
C GLU A 85 -0.38 -7.98 10.79
N ARG A 86 0.18 -6.78 10.51
CA ARG A 86 -0.23 -5.96 9.37
C ARG A 86 0.04 -6.61 8.02
N CYS A 87 1.19 -7.25 7.84
CA CYS A 87 1.48 -7.96 6.60
C CYS A 87 0.54 -9.16 6.40
N GLU A 88 0.19 -9.89 7.46
CA GLU A 88 -0.78 -11.00 7.40
C GLU A 88 -2.21 -10.54 7.07
N GLU A 89 -2.64 -9.43 7.67
CA GLU A 89 -3.91 -8.77 7.33
C GLU A 89 -3.96 -8.38 5.85
N LEU A 90 -2.88 -7.78 5.33
CA LEU A 90 -2.80 -7.38 3.93
C LEU A 90 -2.83 -8.59 2.99
N VAL A 91 -2.13 -9.68 3.30
CA VAL A 91 -2.20 -10.92 2.50
C VAL A 91 -3.61 -11.52 2.52
N THR A 92 -4.28 -11.46 3.66
CA THR A 92 -5.67 -11.91 3.78
C THR A 92 -6.59 -11.04 2.93
N GLN A 93 -6.39 -9.72 2.94
CA GLN A 93 -7.14 -8.77 2.12
C GLN A 93 -6.91 -9.00 0.61
N MET A 94 -5.67 -9.24 0.19
CA MET A 94 -5.33 -9.60 -1.20
C MET A 94 -6.18 -10.78 -1.68
N ARG A 95 -6.17 -11.88 -0.91
CA ARG A 95 -6.95 -13.09 -1.26
C ARG A 95 -8.45 -12.82 -1.31
N ARG A 96 -8.99 -12.03 -0.37
CA ARG A 96 -10.42 -11.66 -0.35
C ARG A 96 -10.83 -10.87 -1.59
N LEU A 97 -9.93 -10.05 -2.12
CA LEU A 97 -10.15 -9.28 -3.34
C LEU A 97 -9.79 -10.06 -4.63
N GLY A 98 -9.47 -11.35 -4.52
CA GLY A 98 -9.07 -12.18 -5.66
C GLY A 98 -7.68 -11.86 -6.22
N VAL A 99 -6.86 -11.13 -5.47
CA VAL A 99 -5.46 -10.82 -5.82
C VAL A 99 -4.56 -11.89 -5.21
N GLU A 100 -3.89 -12.67 -6.06
CA GLU A 100 -2.99 -13.73 -5.62
C GLU A 100 -1.68 -13.16 -5.03
N PRO A 101 -1.32 -13.48 -3.77
CA PRO A 101 -0.03 -13.12 -3.20
C PRO A 101 1.12 -13.78 -3.98
N THR A 102 2.21 -13.05 -4.17
CA THR A 102 3.36 -13.58 -4.94
C THR A 102 4.47 -14.08 -4.02
N VAL A 103 5.48 -14.72 -4.60
CA VAL A 103 6.72 -15.12 -3.88
C VAL A 103 7.36 -13.93 -3.16
N ILE A 104 7.28 -12.73 -3.73
CA ILE A 104 7.80 -11.50 -3.11
C ILE A 104 7.06 -11.22 -1.80
N THR A 105 5.74 -11.38 -1.79
CA THR A 105 4.88 -11.17 -0.63
C THR A 105 5.26 -12.09 0.55
N TYR A 106 5.46 -13.38 0.27
CA TYR A 106 5.88 -14.35 1.29
C TYR A 106 7.32 -14.13 1.76
N ASN A 107 8.24 -13.75 0.86
CA ASN A 107 9.61 -13.43 1.24
C ASN A 107 9.66 -12.22 2.19
N SER A 108 8.84 -11.20 1.93
CA SER A 108 8.72 -10.05 2.83
C SER A 108 8.20 -10.49 4.20
N LEU A 109 7.15 -11.31 4.27
CA LEU A 109 6.63 -11.86 5.54
C LEU A 109 7.68 -12.62 6.35
N ILE A 110 8.42 -13.54 5.72
CA ILE A 110 9.49 -14.30 6.37
C ILE A 110 10.56 -13.35 6.93
N THR A 111 10.89 -12.31 6.16
CA THR A 111 11.85 -11.29 6.60
C THR A 111 11.34 -10.50 7.79
N THR A 112 10.05 -10.14 7.81
CA THR A 112 9.43 -9.45 8.96
C THR A 112 9.42 -10.34 10.19
N TRP A 113 9.04 -11.61 10.06
CA TRP A 113 9.06 -12.60 11.15
C TRP A 113 10.46 -12.81 11.72
N ALA A 114 11.48 -12.87 10.87
CA ALA A 114 12.87 -13.01 11.32
C ALA A 114 13.41 -11.77 12.06
N ARG A 115 12.75 -10.61 11.93
CA ARG A 115 13.15 -9.32 12.51
C ARG A 115 12.27 -8.89 13.69
N SER A 116 11.15 -9.58 13.92
CA SER A 116 10.21 -9.32 15.01
C SER A 116 10.62 -10.00 16.31
#